data_AF-X0V4X3-F1
#
_entry.id   AF-X0V4X3-F1
#
_cell.length_a   1.000
_cell.length_b   1.000
_cell.length_c   1.000
_cell.angle_alpha   90.00
_cell.angle_beta   90.00
_cell.angle_gamma   90.00
#
_symmetry.space_group_name_H-M   'P 1'
#
loop_
_entity.id
_entity.type
_entity.pdbx_description
1 polymer ?
#
loop_
_entity_poly.entity_id
_entity_poly.type
_entity_poly.pdbx_seq_one_letter_code
_entity_poly.pdbx_strand_id
1 'polypeptide(L)'
;TLAAVNVKADLVERSSEIIGRFPQVTHSYLRKDRFNIWFTIIAVDNEKIECILEQIRSSLTLEKSQVLNLPVKRLFKLNVRFNVLS
;
A
#
# COMPACT_ATOMS: atom_id res chain seq x y z
N THR A 1 -3.94 -0.59 -6.79
CA THR A 1 -4.24 0.55 -5.91
C THR A 1 -3.00 1.00 -5.17
N LEU A 2 -2.86 2.30 -4.85
CA LEU A 2 -1.94 2.75 -3.82
C LEU A 2 -2.71 2.79 -2.49
N ALA A 3 -2.15 2.24 -1.44
CA ALA A 3 -2.77 2.21 -0.12
C ALA A 3 -1.78 2.63 0.95
N ALA A 4 -2.30 3.05 2.10
CA ALA A 4 -1.47 3.35 3.25
C ALA A 4 -2.18 3.02 4.56
N VAL A 5 -1.41 2.73 5.59
CA VAL A 5 -1.91 2.55 6.97
C VAL A 5 -1.23 3.51 7.93
N ASN A 6 -1.97 3.90 8.96
CA ASN A 6 -1.46 4.66 10.11
C ASN A 6 -1.31 3.72 11.30
N VAL A 7 -0.07 3.31 11.57
CA VAL A 7 0.28 2.44 12.70
C VAL A 7 1.09 3.21 13.74
N LYS A 8 1.05 2.77 15.00
CA LYS A 8 1.93 3.33 16.03
C LYS A 8 3.40 2.99 15.72
N ALA A 9 4.33 3.86 16.15
CA ALA A 9 5.76 3.72 15.82
C ALA A 9 6.36 2.39 16.29
N ASP A 10 5.96 1.90 17.45
CA ASP A 10 6.33 0.62 18.06
C ASP A 10 5.80 -0.60 17.29
N LEU A 11 4.79 -0.42 16.43
CA LEU A 11 4.18 -1.49 15.64
C LEU A 11 4.64 -1.50 14.18
N VAL A 12 5.47 -0.55 13.75
CA VAL A 12 5.85 -0.38 12.33
C VAL A 12 6.49 -1.64 11.75
N GLU A 13 7.46 -2.23 12.46
CA GLU A 13 8.19 -3.42 11.99
C GLU A 13 7.25 -4.62 11.83
N ARG A 14 6.55 -5.00 12.90
CA ARG A 14 5.54 -6.07 12.87
C ARG A 14 4.47 -5.84 11.80
N SER A 15 3.99 -4.61 11.65
CA SER A 15 2.97 -4.29 10.66
C SER A 15 3.48 -4.44 9.24
N SER A 16 4.73 -4.04 8.99
CA SER A 16 5.39 -4.19 7.70
C SER A 16 5.57 -5.66 7.32
N GLU A 17 5.93 -6.51 8.28
CA GLU A 17 6.00 -7.96 8.07
C GLU A 17 4.65 -8.57 7.72
N ILE A 18 3.58 -8.20 8.43
CA ILE A 18 2.22 -8.69 8.17
C ILE A 18 1.78 -8.26 6.77
N ILE A 19 1.98 -6.99 6.41
CA ILE A 19 1.66 -6.47 5.06
C ILE A 19 2.44 -7.23 3.99
N GLY A 20 3.73 -7.50 4.22
CA GLY A 20 4.59 -8.22 3.28
C GLY A 20 4.20 -9.68 3.03
N ARG A 21 3.33 -10.29 3.86
CA ARG A 21 2.82 -11.66 3.65
C ARG A 21 1.69 -11.73 2.63
N PHE A 22 1.13 -10.60 2.22
CA PHE A 22 0.08 -10.56 1.19
C PHE A 22 0.73 -10.59 -0.19
N PRO A 23 0.55 -11.66 -1.00
CA PRO A 23 1.22 -11.78 -2.30
C PRO A 23 0.77 -10.73 -3.31
N GLN A 24 -0.37 -10.08 -3.07
CA GLN A 24 -0.88 -8.98 -3.89
C GLN A 24 -0.18 -7.65 -3.61
N VAL A 25 0.56 -7.54 -2.51
CA VAL A 25 1.38 -6.37 -2.18
C VAL A 25 2.70 -6.47 -2.93
N THR A 26 2.96 -5.52 -3.83
CA THR A 26 4.16 -5.55 -4.68
C THR A 26 5.30 -4.64 -4.22
N HIS A 27 4.97 -3.54 -3.55
CA HIS A 27 5.93 -2.61 -2.96
C HIS A 27 5.38 -2.15 -1.62
N SER A 28 6.26 -1.96 -0.63
CA SER A 28 5.92 -1.39 0.68
C SER A 28 7.06 -0.49 1.16
N TYR A 29 6.74 0.69 1.69
CA TYR A 29 7.73 1.65 2.16
C TYR A 29 7.21 2.50 3.33
N LEU A 30 8.13 2.84 4.24
CA LEU A 30 7.88 3.69 5.40
C LEU A 30 7.98 5.17 5.02
N ARG A 31 7.08 6.00 5.54
CA ARG A 31 7.10 7.47 5.41
C ARG A 31 6.99 8.15 6.77
N LYS A 32 7.58 9.35 6.87
CA LYS A 32 7.46 10.25 8.03
C LYS A 32 6.18 11.09 7.91
N ASP A 33 5.03 10.45 7.94
CA ASP A 33 3.70 11.08 7.83
C ASP A 33 2.71 10.31 8.73
N ARG A 34 1.49 10.84 8.93
CA ARG A 34 0.40 10.21 9.70
C ARG A 34 0.09 8.82 9.15
N PHE A 35 -0.01 8.68 7.83
CA PHE A 35 -0.01 7.36 7.20
C PHE A 35 1.43 6.99 6.94
N ASN A 36 1.96 6.09 7.75
CA ASN A 36 3.40 5.83 7.83
C ASN A 36 3.83 4.59 7.05
N ILE A 37 2.95 3.63 6.75
CA ILE A 37 3.31 2.51 5.85
C ILE A 37 2.48 2.61 4.58
N TRP A 38 3.14 2.70 3.44
CA TRP A 38 2.53 2.84 2.13
C TRP A 38 2.86 1.63 1.28
N PHE A 39 1.91 1.14 0.51
CA PHE A 39 2.10 -0.05 -0.30
C PHE A 39 1.18 -0.07 -1.53
N THR A 40 1.56 -0.86 -2.54
CA THR A 40 0.76 -1.05 -3.75
C THR A 40 0.16 -2.44 -3.80
N ILE A 41 -1.16 -2.51 -4.01
CA ILE A 41 -1.90 -3.76 -4.24
C ILE A 41 -2.19 -3.93 -5.73
N ILE A 42 -1.96 -5.13 -6.25
CA ILE A 42 -2.42 -5.57 -7.57
C ILE A 42 -3.45 -6.70 -7.39
N ALA A 43 -4.64 -6.52 -7.98
CA ALA A 43 -5.68 -7.54 -8.03
C ALA A 43 -6.54 -7.37 -9.28
N VAL A 44 -7.42 -8.34 -9.54
CA VAL A 44 -8.24 -8.42 -10.75
C VAL A 44 -9.31 -7.33 -10.85
N ASP A 45 -9.84 -6.86 -9.73
CA ASP A 45 -10.89 -5.85 -9.66
C ASP A 45 -10.86 -5.09 -8.30
N ASN A 46 -11.73 -4.09 -8.18
CA ASN A 46 -11.84 -3.27 -6.97
C ASN A 46 -12.40 -4.06 -5.77
N GLU A 47 -13.31 -5.01 -5.97
CA GLU A 47 -13.87 -5.81 -4.89
C GLU A 47 -12.77 -6.64 -4.21
N LYS A 48 -11.87 -7.22 -5.01
CA LYS A 48 -10.73 -7.96 -4.49
C LYS A 48 -9.74 -7.05 -3.77
N ILE A 49 -9.52 -5.83 -4.25
CA ILE A 49 -8.70 -4.82 -3.56
C ILE A 49 -9.28 -4.51 -2.18
N GLU A 50 -10.58 -4.21 -2.10
CA GLU A 50 -11.26 -3.93 -0.83
C GLU A 50 -11.19 -5.12 0.13
N CYS A 51 -11.40 -6.34 -0.38
CA CYS A 51 -11.25 -7.56 0.42
C CYS A 51 -9.84 -7.71 1.01
N ILE A 52 -8.79 -7.45 0.22
CA ILE A 52 -7.40 -7.52 0.70
C ILE A 52 -7.12 -6.43 1.73
N LEU A 53 -7.58 -5.20 1.48
CA LEU A 53 -7.42 -4.09 2.43
C LEU A 53 -8.10 -4.38 3.77
N GLU A 54 -9.27 -5.01 3.74
CA GLU A 54 -10.00 -5.40 4.94
C GLU A 54 -9.29 -6.53 5.71
N GLN A 55 -8.67 -7.48 5.01
CA GLN A 55 -7.83 -8.51 5.63
C GLN A 55 -6.58 -7.89 6.27
N ILE A 56 -5.91 -6.94 5.59
CA ILE A 56 -4.76 -6.22 6.14
C ILE A 56 -5.18 -5.43 7.38
N ARG A 57 -6.27 -4.65 7.29
CA ARG A 57 -6.82 -3.87 8.41
C ARG A 57 -7.08 -4.76 9.63
N SER A 58 -7.76 -5.87 9.42
CA SER A 58 -8.11 -6.82 10.48
C SER A 58 -6.86 -7.48 11.08
N SER A 59 -5.91 -7.91 10.24
CA SER A 59 -4.65 -8.53 10.69
C SER A 59 -3.79 -7.59 11.53
N LEU A 60 -3.90 -6.28 11.28
CA LEU A 60 -3.20 -5.23 12.00
C LEU A 60 -4.02 -4.65 13.18
N THR A 61 -5.26 -5.12 13.38
CA THR A 61 -6.19 -4.58 14.39
C THR A 61 -6.35 -3.05 14.29
N LEU A 62 -6.58 -2.56 13.07
CA LEU A 62 -6.73 -1.13 12.79
C LEU A 62 -8.19 -0.72 12.61
N GLU A 63 -8.50 0.52 13.00
CA GLU A 63 -9.77 1.16 12.64
C GLU A 63 -9.83 1.45 11.14
N LYS A 64 -11.04 1.57 10.57
CA LYS A 64 -11.22 1.94 9.15
C LYS A 64 -10.56 3.28 8.81
N SER A 65 -10.58 4.23 9.74
CA SER A 65 -9.96 5.56 9.58
C SER A 65 -8.42 5.52 9.51
N GLN A 66 -7.80 4.37 9.86
CA GLN A 66 -6.37 4.16 9.80
C GLN A 66 -5.92 3.46 8.51
N VAL A 67 -6.83 3.17 7.58
CA VAL A 67 -6.52 2.58 6.28
C VAL A 67 -6.98 3.53 5.18
N LEU A 68 -6.08 3.84 4.27
CA LEU A 68 -6.33 4.72 3.13
C LEU A 68 -6.23 3.92 1.83
N ASN A 69 -7.27 3.99 0.99
CA ASN A 69 -7.27 3.47 -0.38
C ASN A 69 -7.26 4.62 -1.38
N LEU A 70 -6.24 4.66 -2.25
CA LEU A 70 -6.10 5.62 -3.34
C LEU A 70 -6.08 4.87 -4.68
N PRO A 71 -7.27 4.56 -5.24
CA PRO A 71 -7.37 3.91 -6.54
C PRO A 71 -6.89 4.84 -7.64
N VAL A 72 -6.07 4.30 -8.54
CA VAL A 72 -5.57 5.04 -9.70
C VAL A 72 -6.71 5.21 -10.70
N LYS A 73 -7.25 6.43 -10.81
CA LYS A 73 -8.33 6.74 -11.76
C LYS A 73 -7.85 7.05 -13.17
N ARG A 74 -6.63 7.58 -13.31
CA ARG A 74 -5.98 7.87 -14.60
C ARG A 74 -4.51 7.54 -14.51
N LEU A 75 -4.02 6.77 -15.46
CA LEU A 75 -2.60 6.47 -15.61
C LEU A 75 -1.99 7.47 -16.58
N PHE A 76 -1.28 8.47 -16.07
CA PHE A 76 -0.47 9.34 -16.92
C PHE A 76 0.85 8.62 -17.22
N LYS A 77 0.95 7.98 -18.40
CA LYS A 77 2.24 7.45 -18.87
C LYS A 77 3.16 8.62 -19.24
N LEU A 78 4.04 8.99 -18.32
CA LEU A 78 5.24 9.75 -18.67
C LEU A 78 6.19 8.79 -19.38
N ASN A 79 6.23 8.83 -20.71
CA ASN A 79 7.22 8.10 -21.50
C ASN A 79 8.61 8.74 -21.26
N VAL A 80 9.26 8.38 -20.16
CA VAL A 80 10.63 8.79 -19.89
C VAL A 80 11.56 7.86 -20.68
N ARG A 81 12.15 8.37 -21.76
CA ARG A 81 13.30 7.73 -22.42
C ARG A 81 14.56 8.35 -21.83
N PHE A 82 15.30 7.60 -21.03
CA PHE A 82 16.66 7.99 -20.66
C PHE A 82 17.58 7.56 -21.80
N ASN A 83 18.00 8.52 -22.63
CA ASN A 83 19.04 8.30 -23.62
C ASN A 83 20.39 8.42 -22.90
N VAL A 84 20.94 7.30 -22.43
CA VAL A 84 22.30 7.29 -21.88
C VAL A 84 23.23 7.26 -23.09
N LEU A 85 23.85 8.38 -23.41
CA LEU A 85 24.97 8.41 -24.34
C LEU A 85 26.17 7.83 -23.60
N SER A 86 26.66 6.68 -24.05
CA SER A 86 28.00 6.14 -23.74
C SER A 86 28.77 5.98 -25.04
#